data_AF-A0A6A6UGT2-F1
#
_entry.id   AF-A0A6A6UGT2-F1
#
_cell.length_a   1.000
_cell.length_b   1.000
_cell.length_c   1.000
_cell.angle_alpha   90.00
_cell.angle_beta   90.00
_cell.angle_gamma   90.00
#
_symmetry.space_group_name_H-M   'P 1'
#
loop_
_entity.id
_entity.type
_entity.pdbx_description
1 polymer ?
#
loop_
_entity_poly.entity_id
_entity_poly.type
_entity_poly.pdbx_seq_one_letter_code
_entity_poly.pdbx_strand_id
1 'polypeptide(L)'
;MPLKPDISIGGFDELLLRAINDSKDPNYDFFEWWTMNKSVVIQGRSLEEWQLDWTSSLNSPIDLNAMSPDAHLYAIHACEKIYRYQLRLMTTREGALGMGPHTASLEDQVWILFGCRVPVVLRPLENWYKLVGECYIDGYMNGEAIDEYKNGLRKKTQVTIK
;
A
#
# COMPACT_ATOMS: atom_id res chain seq x y z
N MET A 1 2.22 25.04 -6.55
CA MET A 1 1.84 23.99 -5.57
C MET A 1 1.76 22.69 -6.34
N PRO A 2 2.57 21.66 -6.04
CA PRO A 2 2.21 20.34 -6.54
C PRO A 2 0.88 20.00 -5.88
N LEU A 3 -0.10 19.63 -6.69
CA LEU A 3 -1.36 19.08 -6.20
C LEU A 3 -0.98 17.94 -5.26
N LYS A 4 -1.61 17.89 -4.07
CA LYS A 4 -1.60 16.65 -3.29
C LYS A 4 -1.92 15.52 -4.28
N PRO A 5 -1.17 14.41 -4.26
CA PRO A 5 -1.56 13.28 -5.07
C PRO A 5 -3.03 13.03 -4.73
N ASP A 6 -3.89 12.92 -5.74
CA ASP A 6 -5.34 12.73 -5.59
C ASP A 6 -5.57 11.27 -5.13
N ILE A 7 -4.91 10.90 -4.03
CA ILE A 7 -5.09 9.69 -3.23
C ILE A 7 -6.30 9.97 -2.35
N SER A 8 -7.40 10.31 -3.00
CA SER A 8 -8.66 10.57 -2.36
C SER A 8 -9.28 9.22 -2.08
N ILE A 9 -9.58 9.01 -0.79
CA ILE A 9 -10.46 8.00 -0.19
C ILE A 9 -9.79 6.66 0.18
N GLY A 10 -9.38 6.52 1.45
CA GLY A 10 -9.06 5.20 2.03
C GLY A 10 -8.24 5.14 3.33
N GLY A 11 -7.90 6.25 3.97
CA GLY A 11 -7.11 6.25 5.22
C GLY A 11 -5.63 5.87 5.06
N PHE A 12 -5.14 5.78 3.82
CA PHE A 12 -3.75 5.45 3.50
C PHE A 12 -2.82 6.66 3.63
N ASP A 13 -3.30 7.81 3.19
CA ASP A 13 -2.70 9.12 3.46
C ASP A 13 -2.61 9.36 4.98
N GLU A 14 -3.66 9.04 5.73
CA GLU A 14 -3.68 9.14 7.19
C GLU A 14 -2.69 8.16 7.86
N LEU A 15 -2.58 6.93 7.34
CA LEU A 15 -1.57 5.95 7.76
C LEU A 15 -0.15 6.48 7.51
N LEU A 16 0.13 7.03 6.32
CA LEU A 16 1.43 7.61 5.99
C LEU A 16 1.72 8.88 6.80
N LEU A 17 0.70 9.67 7.13
CA LEU A 17 0.85 10.85 7.98
C LEU A 17 1.14 10.45 9.43
N ARG A 18 0.45 9.43 9.95
CA ARG A 18 0.71 8.87 11.28
C ARG A 18 2.09 8.25 11.35
N ALA A 19 2.45 7.49 10.32
CA ALA A 19 3.78 6.94 10.11
C ALA A 19 4.87 8.01 10.20
N ILE A 20 4.67 9.13 9.51
CA ILE A 20 5.59 10.26 9.47
C ILE A 20 5.68 10.96 10.83
N ASN A 21 4.56 11.19 11.50
CA ASN A 21 4.51 11.92 12.77
C ASN A 21 5.03 11.07 13.96
N ASP A 22 4.74 9.77 13.95
CA ASP A 22 5.14 8.83 15.01
C ASP A 22 6.53 8.21 14.74
N SER A 23 7.16 8.53 13.59
CA SER A 23 8.49 8.01 13.16
C SER A 23 9.64 8.29 14.14
N LYS A 24 9.42 9.13 15.15
CA LYS A 24 10.40 9.52 16.17
C LYS A 24 10.13 8.93 17.56
N ASP A 25 9.09 8.12 17.74
CA ASP A 25 8.85 7.43 19.01
C ASP A 25 9.73 6.16 19.09
N PRO A 26 10.74 6.12 19.98
CA PRO A 26 11.65 4.98 20.10
C PRO A 26 11.00 3.73 20.71
N ASN A 27 9.76 3.82 21.21
CA ASN A 27 9.02 2.67 21.75
C ASN A 27 8.18 1.96 20.69
N TYR A 28 8.21 2.44 19.44
CA TYR A 28 7.46 1.88 18.33
C TYR A 28 8.40 1.35 17.24
N ASP A 29 8.08 0.17 16.70
CA ASP A 29 8.70 -0.46 15.51
C ASP A 29 8.51 0.38 14.21
N PHE A 30 7.95 1.58 14.32
CA PHE A 30 7.69 2.47 13.19
C PHE A 30 8.98 3.00 12.56
N PHE A 31 10.06 3.16 13.35
CA PHE A 31 11.36 3.60 12.83
C PHE A 31 11.97 2.61 11.83
N GLU A 32 11.88 1.31 12.10
CA GLU A 32 12.36 0.27 11.18
C GLU A 32 11.54 0.25 9.90
N TRP A 33 10.21 0.30 10.02
CA TRP A 33 9.33 0.41 8.86
C TRP A 33 9.65 1.65 8.02
N TRP A 34 9.82 2.82 8.65
CA TRP A 34 10.19 4.03 7.94
C TRP A 34 11.51 3.86 7.18
N THR A 35 12.53 3.29 7.83
CA THR A 35 13.83 3.01 7.21
C THR A 35 13.71 2.11 5.98
N MET A 36 12.80 1.13 6.00
CA MET A 36 12.54 0.25 4.88
C MET A 36 11.75 0.90 3.73
N ASN A 37 10.98 1.95 4.01
CA ASN A 37 9.97 2.48 3.09
C ASN A 37 10.28 3.87 2.56
N LYS A 38 11.15 4.64 3.22
CA LYS A 38 11.42 6.05 2.87
C LYS A 38 11.90 6.26 1.42
N SER A 39 12.52 5.26 0.81
CA SER A 39 13.01 5.29 -0.57
C SER A 39 11.97 4.84 -1.62
N VAL A 40 10.77 4.40 -1.22
CA VAL A 40 9.73 4.00 -2.19
C VAL A 40 9.29 5.21 -3.00
N VAL A 41 9.15 5.06 -4.32
CA VAL A 41 8.82 6.15 -5.23
C VAL A 41 7.32 6.17 -5.51
N ILE A 42 6.66 7.25 -5.10
CA ILE A 42 5.23 7.52 -5.29
C ILE A 42 5.11 8.72 -6.24
N GLN A 43 4.45 8.52 -7.39
CA GLN A 43 4.27 9.56 -8.41
C GLN A 43 5.57 10.31 -8.80
N GLY A 44 6.68 9.57 -8.91
CA GLY A 44 7.98 10.12 -9.33
C GLY A 44 8.80 10.79 -8.21
N ARG A 45 8.35 10.74 -6.96
CA ARG A 45 9.08 11.24 -5.78
C ARG A 45 9.15 10.17 -4.69
N SER A 46 10.24 10.12 -3.94
CA SER A 46 10.36 9.23 -2.78
C SER A 46 9.40 9.63 -1.65
N LEU A 47 9.06 8.68 -0.77
CA LEU A 47 8.26 8.96 0.42
C LEU A 47 8.94 10.01 1.33
N GLU A 48 10.26 9.98 1.44
CA GLU A 48 11.04 10.99 2.17
C GLU A 48 10.84 12.41 1.60
N GLU A 49 10.81 12.54 0.26
CA GLU A 49 10.53 13.83 -0.38
C GLU A 49 9.07 14.27 -0.18
N TRP A 50 8.11 13.34 -0.15
CA TRP A 50 6.71 13.65 0.17
C TRP A 50 6.53 14.10 1.62
N GLN A 51 7.27 13.52 2.56
CA GLN A 51 7.24 13.89 3.97
C GLN A 51 7.57 15.37 4.18
N LEU A 52 8.57 15.90 3.48
CA LEU A 52 8.96 17.31 3.60
C LEU A 52 7.82 18.27 3.23
N ASP A 53 7.07 17.95 2.18
CA ASP A 53 5.93 18.76 1.74
C ASP A 53 4.74 18.61 2.69
N TRP A 54 4.48 17.40 3.17
CA TRP A 54 3.34 17.13 4.05
C TRP A 54 3.54 17.77 5.42
N THR A 55 4.74 17.68 5.99
CA THR A 55 5.08 18.32 7.28
C THR A 55 4.99 19.84 7.22
N SER A 56 5.35 20.45 6.10
CA SER A 56 5.23 21.91 5.90
C SER A 56 3.79 22.36 5.60
N SER A 57 2.89 21.45 5.22
CA SER A 57 1.45 21.73 5.02
C SER A 57 0.58 21.55 6.28
N LEU A 58 1.11 20.88 7.31
CA LEU A 58 0.42 20.63 8.57
C LEU A 58 0.57 21.82 9.53
N ASN A 59 -0.29 22.83 9.38
CA ASN A 59 -0.32 23.98 10.30
C ASN A 59 -0.94 23.67 11.69
N SER A 60 -1.34 22.42 11.95
CA SER A 60 -1.88 21.98 13.24
C SER A 60 -1.76 20.45 13.36
N PRO A 61 -1.70 19.87 14.58
CA PRO A 61 -1.81 18.43 14.77
C PRO A 61 -3.08 17.90 14.09
N ILE A 62 -2.95 16.78 13.38
CA ILE A 62 -4.11 16.09 12.78
C ILE A 62 -5.00 15.63 13.92
N ASP A 63 -6.27 16.04 13.92
CA ASP A 63 -7.26 15.51 14.86
C ASP A 63 -7.64 14.10 14.42
N LEU A 64 -7.02 13.10 15.04
CA LEU A 64 -7.31 11.68 14.79
C LEU A 64 -8.78 11.32 15.07
N ASN A 65 -9.52 12.15 15.83
CA ASN A 65 -10.95 11.96 16.09
C ASN A 65 -11.84 12.51 14.97
N ALA A 66 -11.28 13.26 14.02
CA ALA A 66 -11.96 13.72 12.82
C ALA A 66 -11.90 12.71 11.66
N MET A 67 -11.15 11.62 11.82
CA MET A 67 -11.14 10.50 10.86
C MET A 67 -12.52 9.85 10.80
N SER A 68 -12.93 9.39 9.61
CA SER A 68 -14.11 8.54 9.55
C SER A 68 -13.85 7.26 10.36
N PRO A 69 -14.85 6.69 11.05
CA PRO A 69 -14.68 5.47 11.83
C PRO A 69 -14.06 4.31 11.02
N ASP A 70 -14.40 4.23 9.73
CA ASP A 70 -13.87 3.24 8.81
C ASP A 70 -12.39 3.48 8.48
N ALA A 71 -11.97 4.73 8.28
CA ALA A 71 -10.57 5.09 8.04
C ALA A 71 -9.71 4.88 9.29
N HIS A 72 -10.25 5.18 10.48
CA HIS A 72 -9.58 4.93 11.76
C HIS A 72 -9.38 3.43 12.02
N LEU A 73 -10.44 2.62 11.84
CA LEU A 73 -10.38 1.17 11.99
C LEU A 73 -9.44 0.54 10.96
N TYR A 74 -9.47 1.06 9.73
CA TYR A 74 -8.55 0.65 8.68
C TYR A 74 -7.10 0.98 9.01
N ALA A 75 -6.80 2.19 9.49
CA ALA A 75 -5.46 2.58 9.91
C ALA A 75 -4.94 1.73 11.08
N ILE A 76 -5.78 1.44 12.08
CA ILE A 76 -5.43 0.54 13.19
C ILE A 76 -5.14 -0.88 12.70
N HIS A 77 -6.01 -1.44 11.86
CA HIS A 77 -5.78 -2.78 11.30
C HIS A 77 -4.61 -2.82 10.31
N ALA A 78 -4.38 -1.75 9.56
CA ALA A 78 -3.22 -1.61 8.68
C ALA A 78 -1.93 -1.57 9.49
N CYS A 79 -1.88 -0.82 10.58
CA CYS A 79 -0.78 -0.85 11.54
C CYS A 79 -0.57 -2.27 12.09
N GLU A 80 -1.62 -2.91 12.65
CA GLU A 80 -1.48 -4.29 13.16
C GLU A 80 -0.96 -5.23 12.08
N LYS A 81 -1.47 -5.13 10.85
CA LYS A 81 -1.02 -5.97 9.73
C LYS A 81 0.40 -5.65 9.28
N ILE A 82 0.79 -4.38 9.24
CA ILE A 82 2.16 -3.93 8.95
C ILE A 82 3.12 -4.57 9.93
N TYR A 83 2.82 -4.50 11.23
CA TYR A 83 3.67 -5.07 12.26
C TYR A 83 3.66 -6.59 12.25
N ARG A 84 2.46 -7.20 12.25
CA ARG A 84 2.28 -8.64 12.42
C ARG A 84 2.65 -9.45 11.18
N TYR A 85 2.45 -8.89 9.99
CA TYR A 85 2.74 -9.54 8.71
C TYR A 85 3.94 -8.93 7.98
N GLN A 86 4.65 -7.98 8.60
CA GLN A 86 5.80 -7.29 8.03
C GLN A 86 5.50 -6.78 6.62
N LEU A 87 4.42 -6.01 6.47
CA LEU A 87 4.06 -5.41 5.19
C LEU A 87 4.89 -4.14 4.95
N ARG A 88 5.32 -3.94 3.70
CA ARG A 88 6.02 -2.76 3.22
C ARG A 88 5.19 -2.04 2.18
N LEU A 89 5.40 -0.73 2.06
CA LEU A 89 4.90 0.04 0.95
C LEU A 89 5.44 -0.51 -0.36
N MET A 90 4.58 -0.53 -1.36
CA MET A 90 4.93 -0.87 -2.72
C MET A 90 4.20 0.05 -3.68
N THR A 91 4.79 0.19 -4.85
CA THR A 91 4.15 0.83 -6.00
C THR A 91 4.22 -0.10 -7.19
N THR A 92 3.13 -0.17 -7.96
CA THR A 92 3.13 -0.93 -9.22
C THR A 92 3.74 -0.09 -10.34
N ARG A 93 4.08 -0.72 -11.47
CA ARG A 93 4.62 -0.02 -12.66
C ARG A 93 3.61 0.97 -13.24
N GLU A 94 2.33 0.71 -13.02
CA GLU A 94 1.21 1.58 -13.40
C GLU A 94 1.00 2.75 -12.43
N GLY A 95 1.81 2.84 -11.37
CA GLY A 95 1.75 3.91 -10.38
C GLY A 95 0.72 3.70 -9.27
N ALA A 96 0.09 2.52 -9.19
CA ALA A 96 -0.81 2.20 -8.09
C ALA A 96 -0.01 2.02 -6.80
N LEU A 97 -0.55 2.52 -5.69
CA LEU A 97 0.07 2.49 -4.37
C LEU A 97 -0.52 1.35 -3.54
N GLY A 98 0.29 0.72 -2.70
CA GLY A 98 -0.19 -0.38 -1.87
C GLY A 98 0.78 -0.83 -0.79
N MET A 99 0.43 -1.97 -0.18
CA MET A 99 1.22 -2.66 0.83
C MET A 99 1.31 -4.14 0.50
N GLY A 100 2.53 -4.67 0.50
CA GLY A 100 2.79 -6.09 0.22
C GLY A 100 3.78 -6.70 1.20
N PRO A 101 4.00 -8.03 1.13
CA PRO A 101 4.93 -8.73 2.02
C PRO A 101 6.35 -8.15 1.92
N HIS A 102 7.09 -8.03 3.03
CA HIS A 102 8.48 -7.56 3.00
C HIS A 102 9.41 -8.41 2.12
N THR A 103 9.03 -9.66 1.82
CA THR A 103 9.75 -10.57 0.94
C THR A 103 9.48 -10.32 -0.55
N ALA A 104 8.59 -9.39 -0.89
CA ALA A 104 8.28 -9.02 -2.26
C ALA A 104 9.51 -8.38 -2.95
N SER A 105 9.60 -8.56 -4.26
CA SER A 105 10.68 -8.11 -5.13
C SER A 105 10.13 -7.37 -6.35
N LEU A 106 10.97 -6.60 -7.04
CA LEU A 106 10.60 -5.78 -8.21
C LEU A 106 10.05 -6.58 -9.40
N GLU A 107 10.36 -7.87 -9.47
CA GLU A 107 9.86 -8.78 -10.51
C GLU A 107 8.59 -9.55 -10.11
N ASP A 108 8.12 -9.34 -8.87
CA ASP A 108 6.86 -9.91 -8.44
C ASP A 108 5.68 -9.16 -9.05
N GLN A 109 4.56 -9.86 -9.18
CA GLN A 109 3.37 -9.38 -9.86
C GLN A 109 2.19 -9.36 -8.90
N VAL A 110 1.34 -8.34 -9.03
CA VAL A 110 0.06 -8.29 -8.32
C VAL A 110 -0.99 -9.04 -9.14
N TRP A 111 -1.68 -9.97 -8.49
CA TRP A 111 -2.75 -10.76 -9.08
C TRP A 111 -4.01 -10.70 -8.24
N ILE A 112 -5.16 -10.77 -8.91
CA ILE A 112 -6.43 -11.04 -8.27
C ILE A 112 -6.85 -12.43 -8.70
N LEU A 113 -6.80 -13.37 -7.77
CA LEU A 113 -7.19 -14.75 -8.00
C LEU A 113 -8.71 -14.87 -7.86
N PHE A 114 -9.36 -15.48 -8.85
CA PHE A 114 -10.80 -15.75 -8.77
C PHE A 114 -11.11 -16.60 -7.53
N GLY A 115 -12.04 -16.11 -6.71
CA GLY A 115 -12.41 -16.73 -5.43
C GLY A 115 -11.66 -16.18 -4.21
N CYS A 116 -10.59 -15.41 -4.40
CA CYS A 116 -9.94 -14.67 -3.32
C CYS A 116 -10.64 -13.32 -3.08
N ARG A 117 -10.62 -12.86 -1.83
CA ARG A 117 -11.21 -11.57 -1.42
C ARG A 117 -10.23 -10.41 -1.50
N VAL A 118 -8.94 -10.70 -1.64
CA VAL A 118 -7.86 -9.71 -1.65
C VAL A 118 -6.86 -10.00 -2.78
N PRO A 119 -6.19 -8.98 -3.31
CA PRO A 119 -5.04 -9.17 -4.18
C PRO A 119 -3.91 -9.96 -3.51
N VAL A 120 -3.08 -10.59 -4.33
CA VAL A 120 -1.90 -11.34 -3.89
C VAL A 120 -0.68 -10.98 -4.72
N VAL A 121 0.49 -11.13 -4.11
CA VAL A 121 1.78 -11.03 -4.79
C VAL A 121 2.19 -12.43 -5.23
N LEU A 122 2.37 -12.61 -6.54
CA LEU A 122 2.90 -13.82 -7.14
C LEU A 122 4.27 -13.57 -7.73
N ARG A 123 5.22 -14.45 -7.42
CA ARG A 123 6.56 -14.45 -8.02
C ARG A 123 6.57 -15.39 -9.23
N PRO A 124 6.80 -14.88 -10.45
CA PRO A 124 6.98 -15.75 -11.61
C PRO A 124 8.23 -16.61 -11.44
N LEU A 125 8.09 -17.91 -11.70
CA LEU A 125 9.18 -18.88 -11.88
C LEU A 125 8.96 -19.56 -13.24
N GLU A 126 9.85 -20.49 -13.63
CA GLU A 126 9.85 -21.05 -14.99
C GLU A 126 8.48 -21.53 -15.49
N ASN A 127 7.81 -22.41 -14.73
CA ASN A 127 6.55 -23.04 -15.14
C ASN A 127 5.41 -22.88 -14.12
N TRP A 128 5.64 -22.09 -13.08
CA TRP A 128 4.70 -21.91 -11.99
C TRP A 128 4.98 -20.58 -11.28
N TYR A 129 4.06 -20.17 -10.43
CA TYR A 129 4.16 -18.95 -9.66
C TYR A 129 4.22 -19.30 -8.18
N LYS A 130 5.15 -18.71 -7.45
CA LYS A 130 5.17 -18.82 -6.00
C LYS A 130 4.22 -17.79 -5.40
N LEU A 131 3.33 -18.21 -4.49
CA LEU A 131 2.57 -17.27 -3.68
C LEU A 131 3.52 -16.61 -2.67
N VAL A 132 3.75 -15.31 -2.82
CA VAL A 132 4.58 -14.53 -1.89
C VAL A 132 3.75 -14.12 -0.68
N GLY A 133 2.50 -13.72 -0.90
CA GLY A 133 1.55 -13.39 0.16
C GLY A 133 0.41 -12.49 -0.33
N GLU A 134 -0.48 -12.13 0.59
CA GLU A 134 -1.55 -11.17 0.34
C GLU A 134 -0.99 -9.74 0.24
N CYS A 135 -1.65 -8.89 -0.55
CA CYS A 135 -1.35 -7.46 -0.59
C CYS A 135 -2.63 -6.62 -0.61
N TYR A 136 -2.45 -5.37 -0.20
CA TYR A 136 -3.42 -4.31 -0.40
C TYR A 136 -2.94 -3.44 -1.55
N ILE A 137 -3.82 -3.15 -2.50
CA ILE A 137 -3.57 -2.14 -3.52
C ILE A 137 -4.74 -1.17 -3.48
N ASP A 138 -4.40 0.11 -3.38
CA ASP A 138 -5.38 1.17 -3.40
C ASP A 138 -6.20 1.14 -4.70
N GLY A 139 -7.51 1.32 -4.56
CA GLY A 139 -8.46 1.23 -5.68
C GLY A 139 -8.70 -0.17 -6.26
N TYR A 140 -8.25 -1.27 -5.61
CA TYR A 140 -8.46 -2.64 -6.11
C TYR A 140 -9.04 -3.64 -5.08
N MET A 141 -9.55 -3.14 -3.96
CA MET A 141 -10.08 -3.97 -2.86
C MET A 141 -11.60 -4.15 -2.88
N ASN A 142 -12.35 -3.35 -3.65
CA ASN A 142 -13.81 -3.39 -3.72
C ASN A 142 -14.35 -3.97 -5.02
N GLY A 143 -13.51 -4.69 -5.78
CA GLY A 143 -13.89 -5.38 -7.00
C GLY A 143 -13.63 -4.60 -8.29
N GLU A 144 -12.96 -3.47 -8.21
CA GLU A 144 -12.63 -2.59 -9.34
C GLU A 144 -11.90 -3.35 -10.46
N ALA A 145 -10.97 -4.25 -10.12
CA ALA A 145 -10.28 -5.06 -11.12
C ALA A 145 -11.19 -6.06 -11.85
N ILE A 146 -12.24 -6.55 -11.18
CA ILE A 146 -13.22 -7.44 -11.80
C ILE A 146 -14.07 -6.65 -12.79
N ASP A 147 -14.42 -5.42 -12.45
CA ASP A 147 -15.14 -4.52 -13.35
C ASP A 147 -14.27 -4.10 -14.54
N GLU A 148 -12.99 -3.79 -14.33
CA GLU A 148 -12.02 -3.57 -15.41
C GLU A 148 -11.88 -4.82 -16.31
N TYR A 149 -11.86 -6.03 -15.75
CA TYR A 149 -11.86 -7.27 -16.54
C TYR A 149 -13.12 -7.40 -17.39
N LYS A 150 -14.31 -7.20 -16.82
CA LYS A 150 -15.59 -7.25 -17.54
C LYS A 150 -15.65 -6.23 -18.67
N ASN A 151 -15.05 -5.06 -18.47
CA ASN A 151 -14.99 -3.97 -19.44
C ASN A 151 -13.84 -4.13 -20.46
N GLY A 152 -13.07 -5.22 -20.41
CA GLY A 152 -11.99 -5.49 -21.36
C GLY A 152 -10.70 -4.69 -21.12
N LEU A 153 -10.60 -3.98 -20.00
CA LEU A 153 -9.42 -3.20 -19.60
C LEU A 153 -8.33 -4.08 -18.95
N ARG A 154 -8.70 -5.27 -18.46
CA ARG A 154 -7.76 -6.28 -17.95
C ARG A 154 -7.95 -7.64 -18.62
N LYS A 155 -6.85 -8.41 -18.65
CA LYS A 155 -6.82 -9.77 -19.21
C LYS A 155 -6.87 -10.82 -18.11
N LYS A 156 -7.61 -11.90 -18.36
CA LYS A 156 -7.57 -13.12 -17.56
C LYS A 156 -6.56 -14.10 -18.14
N THR A 157 -5.81 -14.79 -17.29
CA THR A 157 -4.98 -15.93 -17.68
C THR A 157 -5.01 -17.01 -16.59
N GLN A 158 -4.62 -18.23 -16.96
CA GLN A 158 -4.53 -19.37 -16.05
C GLN A 158 -3.07 -19.63 -15.71
N VAL A 159 -2.78 -19.79 -14.42
CA VAL A 159 -1.44 -20.04 -13.90
C VAL A 159 -1.46 -21.19 -12.89
N THR A 160 -0.32 -21.85 -12.73
CA THR A 160 -0.12 -22.83 -11.65
C THR A 160 0.59 -22.15 -10.49
N ILE A 161 0.04 -22.25 -9.29
CA ILE A 161 0.62 -21.69 -8.05
C ILE A 161 1.18 -22.82 -7.20
N LYS A 162 2.38 -22.65 -6.63
CA LYS A 162 2.95 -23.58 -5.63
C LYS A 162 3.48 -22.84 -4.42
#